data_AF-A0A9P0G5X9-F1
#
_entry.id   AF-A0A9P0G5X9-F1
#
_cell.length_a   1.000
_cell.length_b   1.000
_cell.length_c   1.000
_cell.angle_alpha   90.00
_cell.angle_beta   90.00
_cell.angle_gamma   90.00
#
_symmetry.space_group_name_H-M   'P 1'
#
loop_
_entity.id
_entity.type
_entity.pdbx_description
1 polymer ?
#
loop_
_entity_poly.entity_id
_entity_poly.type
_entity_poly.pdbx_seq_one_letter_code
_entity_poly.pdbx_strand_id
1 'polypeptide(L)'
;MSLHIFLLQKHGHHASRRNGRVQALTSKRFKEYQQMRKEEDERRLAEELDEIHLIQTELKQKQEEENARAAERKKALIACCDENRKMMENRINMTEEDENAKEAAVLEQARTKQERAREWRQLEIKKVQDKVAIAERMYEMAATAQTSRDEFNEEEEERIRTAKLIKELQKEEERRGHRKKLADEKKQMFADYLKETEWKREMERARLKEEMMERRLKEISNARIDNETRKDTFEKAKLCRENWDEQCVENMNLRMMEKKLDKRAVDRSVHMWKMSDEEYFKYAREVVEDSQKWNRPLLPILKSIEDYKRRLQLTPLKPQHRLWKSNVPIESVTLHKVGAPTSDRIQSTSSGTQVFSASEQDGTALSRFQVSSCEKAPSKV
;
A
#
# COMPACT_ATOMS: atom_id res chain seq x y z
N MET A 1 -14.56 -71.17 -199.90
CA MET A 1 -14.48 -72.43 -200.68
C MET A 1 -15.71 -73.26 -200.34
N SER A 2 -16.15 -74.12 -201.27
CA SER A 2 -17.41 -74.89 -201.24
C SER A 2 -18.69 -74.02 -201.23
N LEU A 3 -19.71 -74.21 -202.08
CA LEU A 3 -20.42 -75.41 -202.57
C LEU A 3 -21.32 -76.01 -201.47
N HIS A 4 -22.59 -76.37 -201.71
CA HIS A 4 -23.42 -76.52 -202.92
C HIS A 4 -24.81 -75.86 -202.68
N ILE A 5 -25.73 -75.57 -203.64
CA ILE A 5 -25.81 -75.54 -205.12
C ILE A 5 -26.95 -74.50 -205.43
N PHE A 6 -26.89 -73.56 -206.38
CA PHE A 6 -27.14 -73.67 -207.83
C PHE A 6 -28.55 -74.27 -208.16
N LEU A 7 -29.35 -73.98 -209.20
CA LEU A 7 -29.33 -73.26 -210.49
C LEU A 7 -30.72 -72.55 -210.67
N LEU A 8 -31.12 -71.86 -211.75
CA LEU A 8 -30.56 -71.68 -213.10
C LEU A 8 -30.69 -70.21 -213.59
N GLN A 9 -31.08 -69.97 -214.85
CA GLN A 9 -30.62 -68.83 -215.67
C GLN A 9 -31.60 -68.45 -216.81
N LYS A 10 -31.53 -67.19 -217.26
CA LYS A 10 -31.57 -66.74 -218.69
C LYS A 10 -32.90 -66.50 -219.46
N HIS A 11 -32.75 -65.59 -220.46
CA HIS A 11 -33.51 -65.35 -221.71
C HIS A 11 -34.90 -64.65 -221.71
N GLY A 12 -35.10 -63.73 -222.69
CA GLY A 12 -36.40 -63.14 -223.07
C GLY A 12 -36.31 -61.76 -223.78
N HIS A 13 -37.06 -61.56 -224.87
CA HIS A 13 -37.17 -60.29 -225.63
C HIS A 13 -38.56 -60.16 -226.32
N HIS A 14 -38.86 -59.00 -226.93
CA HIS A 14 -40.06 -58.65 -227.74
C HIS A 14 -41.41 -58.33 -227.03
N ALA A 15 -42.30 -57.69 -227.80
CA ALA A 15 -43.75 -57.43 -227.61
C ALA A 15 -44.20 -56.69 -226.31
N SER A 16 -44.16 -55.36 -226.28
CA SER A 16 -45.23 -54.45 -226.75
C SER A 16 -46.49 -54.29 -225.85
N ARG A 17 -46.46 -53.19 -225.07
CA ARG A 17 -47.58 -52.29 -224.71
C ARG A 17 -48.80 -52.73 -223.89
N ARG A 18 -49.12 -54.01 -223.61
CA ARG A 18 -50.44 -54.35 -222.97
C ARG A 18 -50.50 -54.61 -221.45
N ASN A 19 -49.54 -55.31 -220.82
CA ASN A 19 -49.72 -55.75 -219.42
C ASN A 19 -49.36 -54.73 -218.32
N GLY A 20 -48.88 -53.53 -218.69
CA GLY A 20 -48.46 -52.48 -217.75
C GLY A 20 -49.56 -51.87 -216.86
N ARG A 21 -50.83 -52.28 -216.99
CA ARG A 21 -51.94 -51.83 -216.12
C ARG A 21 -52.25 -52.76 -214.94
N VAL A 22 -51.93 -54.05 -215.01
CA VAL A 22 -52.35 -55.02 -213.97
C VAL A 22 -51.41 -54.98 -212.76
N GLN A 23 -50.10 -55.05 -212.98
CA GLN A 23 -49.10 -55.00 -211.89
C GLN A 23 -49.03 -53.63 -211.18
N ALA A 24 -49.44 -52.55 -211.85
CA ALA A 24 -49.53 -51.22 -211.22
C ALA A 24 -50.61 -51.15 -210.13
N LEU A 25 -51.72 -51.89 -210.30
CA LEU A 25 -52.83 -51.92 -209.34
C LEU A 25 -52.51 -52.80 -208.12
N THR A 26 -51.82 -53.93 -208.31
CA THR A 26 -51.35 -54.76 -207.18
C THR A 26 -50.27 -54.04 -206.37
N SER A 27 -49.38 -53.28 -207.02
CA SER A 27 -48.34 -52.48 -206.35
C SER A 27 -48.92 -51.36 -205.47
N LYS A 28 -50.03 -50.71 -205.89
CA LYS A 28 -50.73 -49.74 -205.04
C LYS A 28 -51.38 -50.38 -203.80
N ARG A 29 -52.21 -51.41 -203.98
CA ARG A 29 -52.90 -52.09 -202.86
C ARG A 29 -51.94 -52.63 -201.80
N PHE A 30 -50.75 -53.11 -202.19
CA PHE A 30 -49.76 -53.59 -201.23
C PHE A 30 -49.13 -52.46 -200.38
N LYS A 31 -48.99 -51.24 -200.92
CA LYS A 31 -48.53 -50.07 -200.16
C LYS A 31 -49.60 -49.53 -199.22
N GLU A 32 -50.85 -49.47 -199.68
CA GLU A 32 -52.00 -49.06 -198.87
C GLU A 32 -52.15 -49.98 -197.62
N TYR A 33 -51.98 -51.29 -197.80
CA TYR A 33 -52.00 -52.26 -196.69
C TYR A 33 -50.81 -52.11 -195.72
N GLN A 34 -49.62 -51.76 -196.22
CA GLN A 34 -48.44 -51.47 -195.39
C GLN A 34 -48.59 -50.19 -194.56
N GLN A 35 -49.30 -49.17 -195.04
CA GLN A 35 -49.56 -47.95 -194.28
C GLN A 35 -50.61 -48.16 -193.19
N MET A 36 -51.75 -48.80 -193.50
CA MET A 36 -52.77 -49.12 -192.49
C MET A 36 -52.18 -49.87 -191.29
N ARG A 37 -51.28 -50.83 -191.54
CA ARG A 37 -50.64 -51.61 -190.47
C ARG A 37 -49.75 -50.75 -189.56
N LYS A 38 -49.01 -49.79 -190.13
CA LYS A 38 -48.19 -48.86 -189.35
C LYS A 38 -49.03 -47.92 -188.50
N GLU A 39 -50.11 -47.36 -189.05
CA GLU A 39 -51.02 -46.49 -188.29
C GLU A 39 -51.73 -47.26 -187.16
N GLU A 40 -51.95 -48.58 -187.32
CA GLU A 40 -52.50 -49.44 -186.27
C GLU A 40 -51.45 -49.81 -185.20
N ASP A 41 -50.21 -50.12 -185.60
CA ASP A 41 -49.09 -50.37 -184.68
C ASP A 41 -48.74 -49.08 -183.87
N GLU A 42 -48.77 -47.90 -184.51
CA GLU A 42 -48.51 -46.60 -183.86
C GLU A 42 -49.61 -46.19 -182.87
N ARG A 43 -50.88 -46.57 -183.09
CA ARG A 43 -51.95 -46.37 -182.10
C ARG A 43 -51.75 -47.20 -180.85
N ARG A 44 -51.43 -48.48 -180.99
CA ARG A 44 -51.21 -49.37 -179.84
C ARG A 44 -50.04 -48.89 -178.98
N LEU A 45 -48.98 -48.39 -179.61
CA LEU A 45 -47.85 -47.79 -178.90
C LEU A 45 -48.26 -46.53 -178.11
N ALA A 46 -49.20 -45.73 -178.62
CA ALA A 46 -49.72 -44.58 -177.88
C ALA A 46 -50.60 -45.01 -176.69
N GLU A 47 -51.48 -46.00 -176.89
CA GLU A 47 -52.33 -46.58 -175.83
C GLU A 47 -51.48 -47.21 -174.70
N GLU A 48 -50.45 -47.98 -175.04
CA GLU A 48 -49.48 -48.53 -174.07
C GLU A 48 -48.70 -47.44 -173.31
N LEU A 49 -48.33 -46.35 -173.98
CA LEU A 49 -47.62 -45.22 -173.34
C LEU A 49 -48.51 -44.44 -172.37
N ASP A 50 -49.79 -44.23 -172.71
CA ASP A 50 -50.76 -43.58 -171.83
C ASP A 50 -51.07 -44.45 -170.60
N GLU A 51 -51.21 -45.78 -170.73
CA GLU A 51 -51.35 -46.69 -169.59
C GLU A 51 -50.11 -46.67 -168.67
N ILE A 52 -48.90 -46.70 -169.24
CA ILE A 52 -47.65 -46.58 -168.48
C ILE A 52 -47.59 -45.24 -167.74
N HIS A 53 -48.03 -44.14 -168.36
CA HIS A 53 -48.03 -42.83 -167.73
C HIS A 53 -49.07 -42.72 -166.60
N LEU A 54 -50.23 -43.38 -166.74
CA LEU A 54 -51.24 -43.48 -165.70
C LEU A 54 -50.69 -44.23 -164.47
N ILE A 55 -50.13 -45.42 -164.67
CA ILE A 55 -49.53 -46.25 -163.60
C ILE A 55 -48.40 -45.49 -162.88
N GLN A 56 -47.57 -44.73 -163.60
CA GLN A 56 -46.55 -43.87 -162.99
C GLN A 56 -47.14 -42.75 -162.12
N THR A 57 -48.33 -42.23 -162.42
CA THR A 57 -48.99 -41.23 -161.56
C THR A 57 -49.61 -41.86 -160.31
N GLU A 58 -50.22 -43.04 -160.42
CA GLU A 58 -50.76 -43.76 -159.25
C GLU A 58 -49.65 -44.17 -158.27
N LEU A 59 -48.52 -44.69 -158.78
CA LEU A 59 -47.36 -45.06 -157.93
C LEU A 59 -46.78 -43.84 -157.18
N LYS A 60 -46.71 -42.66 -157.81
CA LYS A 60 -46.28 -41.42 -157.15
C LYS A 60 -47.26 -41.01 -156.05
N GLN A 61 -48.57 -41.01 -156.33
CA GLN A 61 -49.58 -40.70 -155.33
C GLN A 61 -49.55 -41.67 -154.14
N LYS A 62 -49.33 -42.98 -154.38
CA LYS A 62 -49.18 -43.96 -153.29
C LYS A 62 -47.93 -43.75 -152.45
N GLN A 63 -46.81 -43.36 -153.07
CA GLN A 63 -45.60 -43.02 -152.34
C GLN A 63 -45.75 -41.74 -151.51
N GLU A 64 -46.49 -40.75 -152.01
CA GLU A 64 -46.83 -39.52 -151.28
C GLU A 64 -47.80 -39.79 -150.12
N GLU A 65 -48.83 -40.62 -150.30
CA GLU A 65 -49.72 -41.10 -149.22
C GLU A 65 -48.94 -41.82 -148.11
N GLU A 66 -48.00 -42.70 -148.47
CA GLU A 66 -47.17 -43.42 -147.49
C GLU A 66 -46.26 -42.45 -146.72
N ASN A 67 -45.57 -41.55 -147.43
CA ASN A 67 -44.71 -40.54 -146.82
C ASN A 67 -45.48 -39.60 -145.87
N ALA A 68 -46.71 -39.22 -146.22
CA ALA A 68 -47.59 -38.43 -145.36
C ALA A 68 -47.93 -39.19 -144.08
N ARG A 69 -48.39 -40.45 -144.19
CA ARG A 69 -48.71 -41.32 -143.03
C ARG A 69 -47.47 -41.60 -142.16
N ALA A 70 -46.29 -41.72 -142.75
CA ALA A 70 -45.03 -41.87 -142.03
C ALA A 70 -44.66 -40.59 -141.24
N ALA A 71 -44.86 -39.41 -141.84
CA ALA A 71 -44.64 -38.12 -141.18
C ALA A 71 -45.63 -37.89 -140.02
N GLU A 72 -46.90 -38.27 -140.17
CA GLU A 72 -47.90 -38.23 -139.09
C GLU A 72 -47.55 -39.16 -137.93
N ARG A 73 -47.19 -40.42 -138.21
CA ARG A 73 -46.69 -41.37 -137.19
C ARG A 73 -45.49 -40.82 -136.44
N LYS A 74 -44.55 -40.18 -137.14
CA LYS A 74 -43.37 -39.55 -136.53
C LYS A 74 -43.75 -38.36 -135.62
N LYS A 75 -44.69 -37.51 -136.04
CA LYS A 75 -45.21 -36.40 -135.21
C LYS A 75 -45.91 -36.92 -133.94
N ALA A 76 -46.75 -37.95 -134.06
CA ALA A 76 -47.45 -38.54 -132.92
C ALA A 76 -46.49 -39.16 -131.90
N LEU A 77 -45.44 -39.84 -132.36
CA LEU A 77 -44.38 -40.38 -131.48
C LEU A 77 -43.62 -39.28 -130.73
N ILE A 78 -43.26 -38.18 -131.41
CA ILE A 78 -42.58 -37.04 -130.76
C ILE A 78 -43.46 -36.43 -129.66
N ALA A 79 -44.74 -36.16 -129.97
CA ALA A 79 -45.69 -35.61 -129.00
C ALA A 79 -45.85 -36.52 -127.76
N CYS A 80 -45.96 -37.84 -127.96
CA CYS A 80 -46.04 -38.81 -126.87
C CYS A 80 -44.76 -38.84 -126.00
N CYS A 81 -43.58 -38.68 -126.60
CA CYS A 81 -42.32 -38.57 -125.85
C CYS A 81 -42.23 -37.27 -125.04
N ASP A 82 -42.60 -36.13 -125.62
CA ASP A 82 -42.59 -34.82 -124.95
C ASP A 82 -43.60 -34.76 -123.79
N GLU A 83 -44.75 -35.42 -123.94
CA GLU A 83 -45.79 -35.49 -122.90
C GLU A 83 -45.38 -36.42 -121.75
N ASN A 84 -44.78 -37.58 -122.04
CA ASN A 84 -44.15 -38.43 -121.03
C ASN A 84 -43.02 -37.71 -120.28
N ARG A 85 -42.21 -36.90 -120.99
CA ARG A 85 -41.14 -36.11 -120.38
C ARG A 85 -41.69 -35.12 -119.35
N LYS A 86 -42.69 -34.32 -119.72
CA LYS A 86 -43.37 -33.39 -118.81
C LYS A 86 -43.99 -34.09 -117.61
N MET A 87 -44.60 -35.27 -117.81
CA MET A 87 -45.15 -36.08 -116.72
C MET A 87 -44.08 -36.60 -115.74
N MET A 88 -42.84 -36.78 -116.18
CA MET A 88 -41.72 -37.14 -115.30
C MET A 88 -41.10 -35.91 -114.61
N GLU A 89 -40.90 -34.81 -115.33
CA GLU A 89 -40.40 -33.55 -114.76
C GLU A 89 -41.36 -33.01 -113.67
N ASN A 90 -42.68 -33.02 -113.91
CA ASN A 90 -43.68 -32.65 -112.90
C ASN A 90 -43.67 -33.57 -111.66
N ARG A 91 -43.36 -34.87 -111.82
CA ARG A 91 -43.25 -35.80 -110.68
C ARG A 91 -42.03 -35.51 -109.82
N ILE A 92 -40.90 -35.15 -110.44
CA ILE A 92 -39.67 -34.77 -109.73
C ILE A 92 -39.91 -33.51 -108.91
N ASN A 93 -40.47 -32.46 -109.52
CA ASN A 93 -40.77 -31.20 -108.83
C ASN A 93 -41.70 -31.42 -107.62
N MET A 94 -42.77 -32.20 -107.75
CA MET A 94 -43.65 -32.54 -106.62
C MET A 94 -42.90 -33.24 -105.48
N THR A 95 -41.97 -34.15 -105.78
CA THR A 95 -41.17 -34.80 -104.73
C THR A 95 -40.13 -33.88 -104.09
N GLU A 96 -39.56 -32.94 -104.84
CA GLU A 96 -38.65 -31.93 -104.30
C GLU A 96 -39.40 -30.92 -103.40
N GLU A 97 -40.60 -30.49 -103.79
CA GLU A 97 -41.47 -29.63 -102.96
C GLU A 97 -41.87 -30.34 -101.65
N ASP A 98 -42.22 -31.63 -101.70
CA ASP A 98 -42.54 -32.44 -100.53
C ASP A 98 -41.35 -32.60 -99.56
N GLU A 99 -40.12 -32.83 -100.05
CA GLU A 99 -38.94 -32.90 -99.18
C GLU A 99 -38.56 -31.54 -98.59
N ASN A 100 -38.60 -30.46 -99.37
CA ASN A 100 -38.38 -29.10 -98.88
C ASN A 100 -39.39 -28.72 -97.77
N ALA A 101 -40.66 -29.13 -97.90
CA ALA A 101 -41.68 -28.92 -96.87
C ALA A 101 -41.38 -29.71 -95.58
N LYS A 102 -40.83 -30.93 -95.68
CA LYS A 102 -40.41 -31.74 -94.52
C LYS A 102 -39.22 -31.11 -93.80
N GLU A 103 -38.20 -30.64 -94.54
CA GLU A 103 -37.04 -29.96 -93.93
C GLU A 103 -37.45 -28.67 -93.20
N ALA A 104 -38.32 -27.85 -93.82
CA ALA A 104 -38.85 -26.64 -93.20
C ALA A 104 -39.57 -26.94 -91.86
N ALA A 105 -40.43 -27.97 -91.83
CA ALA A 105 -41.13 -28.40 -90.62
C ALA A 105 -40.18 -28.92 -89.53
N VAL A 106 -39.10 -29.62 -89.90
CA VAL A 106 -38.06 -30.08 -88.95
C VAL A 106 -37.31 -28.89 -88.35
N LEU A 107 -36.97 -27.87 -89.16
CA LEU A 107 -36.28 -26.67 -88.69
C LEU A 107 -37.15 -25.83 -87.74
N GLU A 108 -38.45 -25.66 -88.02
CA GLU A 108 -39.38 -25.00 -87.09
C GLU A 108 -39.52 -25.79 -85.77
N GLN A 109 -39.64 -27.12 -85.85
CA GLN A 109 -39.75 -27.96 -84.66
C GLN A 109 -38.44 -27.98 -83.83
N ALA A 110 -37.28 -27.81 -84.46
CA ALA A 110 -36.00 -27.62 -83.77
C ALA A 110 -35.93 -26.24 -83.06
N ARG A 111 -36.36 -25.17 -83.74
CA ARG A 111 -36.40 -23.81 -83.19
C ARG A 111 -37.31 -23.70 -81.96
N THR A 112 -38.54 -24.18 -82.05
CA THR A 112 -39.50 -24.13 -80.94
C THR A 112 -39.05 -24.96 -79.72
N LYS A 113 -38.34 -26.08 -79.93
CA LYS A 113 -37.66 -26.81 -78.84
C LYS A 113 -36.54 -25.99 -78.21
N GLN A 114 -35.75 -25.27 -79.00
CA GLN A 114 -34.66 -24.42 -78.49
C GLN A 114 -35.20 -23.21 -77.69
N GLU A 115 -36.28 -22.58 -78.14
CA GLU A 115 -36.91 -21.44 -77.46
C GLU A 115 -37.48 -21.88 -76.09
N ARG A 116 -38.25 -22.97 -76.02
CA ARG A 116 -38.71 -23.57 -74.75
C ARG A 116 -37.56 -23.91 -73.80
N ALA A 117 -36.45 -24.44 -74.32
CA ALA A 117 -35.27 -24.75 -73.51
C ALA A 117 -34.57 -23.50 -72.91
N ARG A 118 -34.75 -22.32 -73.52
CA ARG A 118 -34.29 -21.04 -72.96
C ARG A 118 -35.25 -20.54 -71.87
N GLU A 119 -36.56 -20.64 -72.09
CA GLU A 119 -37.59 -20.26 -71.11
C GLU A 119 -37.45 -21.05 -69.79
N TRP A 120 -37.30 -22.38 -69.87
CA TRP A 120 -37.08 -23.23 -68.70
C TRP A 120 -35.81 -22.84 -67.92
N ARG A 121 -34.71 -22.50 -68.60
CA ARG A 121 -33.48 -22.01 -67.95
C ARG A 121 -33.69 -20.66 -67.27
N GLN A 122 -34.43 -19.73 -67.89
CA GLN A 122 -34.73 -18.42 -67.28
C GLN A 122 -35.63 -18.55 -66.04
N LEU A 123 -36.62 -19.46 -66.07
CA LEU A 123 -37.46 -19.76 -64.91
C LEU A 123 -36.65 -20.33 -63.74
N GLU A 124 -35.70 -21.23 -64.02
CA GLU A 124 -34.86 -21.81 -62.97
C GLU A 124 -33.88 -20.78 -62.37
N ILE A 125 -33.31 -19.89 -63.20
CA ILE A 125 -32.48 -18.77 -62.73
C ILE A 125 -33.27 -17.85 -61.80
N LYS A 126 -34.51 -17.48 -62.15
CA LYS A 126 -35.37 -16.64 -61.29
C LYS A 126 -35.63 -17.29 -59.93
N LYS A 127 -36.02 -18.57 -59.90
CA LYS A 127 -36.23 -19.32 -58.64
C LYS A 127 -34.99 -19.36 -57.74
N VAL A 128 -33.78 -19.31 -58.32
CA VAL A 128 -32.52 -19.24 -57.55
C VAL A 128 -32.30 -17.83 -57.03
N GLN A 129 -32.50 -16.80 -57.84
CA GLN A 129 -32.40 -15.39 -57.44
C GLN A 129 -33.40 -15.03 -56.33
N ASP A 130 -34.65 -15.47 -56.43
CA ASP A 130 -35.69 -15.24 -55.41
C ASP A 130 -35.29 -15.87 -54.06
N LYS A 131 -34.67 -17.06 -54.07
CA LYS A 131 -34.17 -17.72 -52.85
C LYS A 131 -32.99 -16.99 -52.22
N VAL A 132 -32.07 -16.47 -53.04
CA VAL A 132 -30.93 -15.67 -52.57
C VAL A 132 -31.43 -14.38 -51.91
N ALA A 133 -32.33 -13.64 -52.57
CA ALA A 133 -32.90 -12.40 -52.03
C ALA A 133 -33.70 -12.61 -50.72
N ILE A 134 -34.30 -13.79 -50.51
CA ILE A 134 -34.93 -14.15 -49.22
C ILE A 134 -33.87 -14.42 -48.14
N ALA A 135 -32.79 -15.12 -48.48
CA ALA A 135 -31.70 -15.40 -47.55
C ALA A 135 -30.95 -14.12 -47.13
N GLU A 136 -30.67 -13.22 -48.08
CA GLU A 136 -30.02 -11.92 -47.83
C GLU A 136 -30.82 -11.08 -46.82
N ARG A 137 -32.14 -10.94 -47.01
CA ARG A 137 -33.01 -10.25 -46.04
C ARG A 137 -33.03 -10.92 -44.67
N MET A 138 -32.95 -12.25 -44.61
CA MET A 138 -32.84 -12.97 -43.33
C MET A 138 -31.50 -12.68 -42.64
N TYR A 139 -30.40 -12.53 -43.38
CA TYR A 139 -29.11 -12.11 -42.81
C TYR A 139 -29.11 -10.64 -42.38
N GLU A 140 -29.75 -9.73 -43.12
CA GLU A 140 -29.94 -8.32 -42.73
C GLU A 140 -30.78 -8.19 -41.44
N MET A 141 -31.87 -8.95 -41.34
CA MET A 141 -32.68 -9.03 -40.12
C MET A 141 -31.92 -9.65 -38.94
N ALA A 142 -31.09 -10.67 -39.18
CA ALA A 142 -30.26 -11.26 -38.13
C ALA A 142 -29.16 -10.30 -37.66
N ALA A 143 -28.55 -9.54 -38.58
CA ALA A 143 -27.52 -8.55 -38.25
C ALA A 143 -28.10 -7.38 -37.43
N THR A 144 -29.26 -6.84 -37.81
CA THR A 144 -29.93 -5.76 -37.06
C THR A 144 -30.51 -6.22 -35.72
N ALA A 145 -30.94 -7.48 -35.61
CA ALA A 145 -31.28 -8.10 -34.32
C ALA A 145 -30.04 -8.34 -33.43
N GLN A 146 -28.87 -8.55 -34.02
CA GLN A 146 -27.61 -8.71 -33.29
C GLN A 146 -27.08 -7.36 -32.79
N THR A 147 -27.03 -6.31 -33.63
CA THR A 147 -26.56 -4.99 -33.17
C THR A 147 -27.43 -4.41 -32.05
N SER A 148 -28.76 -4.48 -32.17
CA SER A 148 -29.68 -4.03 -31.12
C SER A 148 -29.58 -4.83 -29.81
N ARG A 149 -29.09 -6.07 -29.86
CA ARG A 149 -28.77 -6.87 -28.68
C ARG A 149 -27.44 -6.47 -28.05
N ASP A 150 -26.44 -6.17 -28.87
CA ASP A 150 -25.12 -5.76 -28.40
C ASP A 150 -25.13 -4.33 -27.83
N GLU A 151 -25.89 -3.41 -28.43
CA GLU A 151 -26.22 -2.08 -27.88
C GLU A 151 -26.88 -2.19 -26.48
N PHE A 152 -27.85 -3.10 -26.31
CA PHE A 152 -28.48 -3.35 -25.02
C PHE A 152 -27.51 -3.94 -23.98
N ASN A 153 -26.58 -4.81 -24.40
CA ASN A 153 -25.54 -5.35 -23.53
C ASN A 153 -24.56 -4.23 -23.08
N GLU A 154 -24.17 -3.31 -23.97
CA GLU A 154 -23.31 -2.18 -23.62
C GLU A 154 -24.00 -1.24 -22.62
N GLU A 155 -25.28 -0.88 -22.82
CA GLU A 155 -26.04 -0.08 -21.85
C GLU A 155 -26.09 -0.75 -20.47
N GLU A 156 -26.38 -2.06 -20.40
CA GLU A 156 -26.47 -2.77 -19.12
C GLU A 156 -25.08 -2.92 -18.47
N GLU A 157 -24.01 -3.08 -19.25
CA GLU A 157 -22.65 -2.98 -18.74
C GLU A 157 -22.33 -1.59 -18.18
N GLU A 158 -22.73 -0.49 -18.84
CA GLU A 158 -22.49 0.87 -18.33
C GLU A 158 -23.27 1.14 -17.04
N ARG A 159 -24.51 0.65 -16.93
CA ARG A 159 -25.28 0.67 -15.67
C ARG A 159 -24.57 -0.12 -14.56
N ILE A 160 -23.98 -1.28 -14.88
CA ILE A 160 -23.18 -2.06 -13.93
C ILE A 160 -21.87 -1.36 -13.56
N ARG A 161 -21.17 -0.71 -14.50
CA ARG A 161 -19.94 0.06 -14.27
C ARG A 161 -20.21 1.27 -13.36
N THR A 162 -21.25 2.06 -13.66
CA THR A 162 -21.66 3.23 -12.86
C THR A 162 -22.17 2.82 -11.47
N ALA A 163 -22.97 1.76 -11.35
CA ALA A 163 -23.42 1.25 -10.05
C ALA A 163 -22.27 0.69 -9.18
N LYS A 164 -21.20 0.14 -9.79
CA LYS A 164 -19.96 -0.20 -9.08
C LYS A 164 -19.25 1.07 -8.59
N LEU A 165 -19.03 2.05 -9.46
CA LEU A 165 -18.37 3.32 -9.14
C LEU A 165 -19.05 4.05 -7.97
N ILE A 166 -20.38 4.13 -7.97
CA ILE A 166 -21.16 4.75 -6.88
C ILE A 166 -20.94 4.01 -5.55
N LYS A 167 -20.93 2.66 -5.57
CA LYS A 167 -20.67 1.84 -4.38
C LYS A 167 -19.23 1.93 -3.88
N GLU A 168 -18.27 2.22 -4.75
CA GLU A 168 -16.87 2.44 -4.36
C GLU A 168 -16.68 3.84 -3.77
N LEU A 169 -17.27 4.88 -4.37
CA LEU A 169 -17.31 6.24 -3.82
C LEU A 169 -17.97 6.28 -2.43
N GLN A 170 -19.12 5.63 -2.25
CA GLN A 170 -19.78 5.53 -0.94
C GLN A 170 -18.87 4.88 0.12
N LYS A 171 -18.21 3.76 -0.22
CA LYS A 171 -17.24 3.10 0.68
C LYS A 171 -16.01 3.96 0.97
N GLU A 172 -15.60 4.81 0.03
CA GLU A 172 -14.50 5.75 0.24
C GLU A 172 -14.91 6.92 1.14
N GLU A 173 -16.13 7.45 1.00
CA GLU A 173 -16.69 8.44 1.92
C GLU A 173 -16.86 7.87 3.35
N GLU A 174 -17.36 6.64 3.49
CA GLU A 174 -17.44 5.93 4.78
C GLU A 174 -16.04 5.78 5.42
N ARG A 175 -15.04 5.33 4.65
CA ARG A 175 -13.64 5.23 5.12
C ARG A 175 -13.08 6.61 5.49
N ARG A 176 -13.38 7.66 4.73
CA ARG A 176 -12.92 9.04 4.98
C ARG A 176 -13.57 9.60 6.26
N GLY A 177 -14.87 9.35 6.46
CA GLY A 177 -15.60 9.68 7.68
C GLY A 177 -15.05 8.94 8.90
N HIS A 178 -14.79 7.64 8.80
CA HIS A 178 -14.20 6.85 9.87
C HIS A 178 -12.75 7.29 10.19
N ARG A 179 -11.91 7.54 9.18
CA ARG A 179 -10.57 8.12 9.35
C ARG A 179 -10.62 9.49 10.03
N LYS A 180 -11.61 10.33 9.70
CA LYS A 180 -11.82 11.62 10.37
C LYS A 180 -12.20 11.42 11.84
N LYS A 181 -13.16 10.55 12.15
CA LYS A 181 -13.54 10.19 13.54
C LYS A 181 -12.32 9.72 14.34
N LEU A 182 -11.55 8.75 13.83
CA LEU A 182 -10.31 8.27 14.48
C LEU A 182 -9.25 9.38 14.67
N ALA A 183 -9.15 10.34 13.75
CA ALA A 183 -8.23 11.46 13.87
C ALA A 183 -8.69 12.48 14.93
N ASP A 184 -10.00 12.74 15.01
CA ASP A 184 -10.59 13.65 15.99
C ASP A 184 -10.63 13.01 17.41
N GLU A 185 -10.91 11.71 17.51
CA GLU A 185 -10.74 10.89 18.72
C GLU A 185 -9.29 10.90 19.22
N LYS A 186 -8.29 10.77 18.32
CA LYS A 186 -6.88 10.91 18.71
C LYS A 186 -6.56 12.31 19.24
N LYS A 187 -7.06 13.38 18.61
CA LYS A 187 -6.89 14.75 19.14
C LYS A 187 -7.52 14.90 20.52
N GLN A 188 -8.72 14.37 20.72
CA GLN A 188 -9.43 14.37 22.00
C GLN A 188 -8.59 13.68 23.08
N MET A 189 -8.12 12.45 22.83
CA MET A 189 -7.26 11.69 23.74
C MET A 189 -5.94 12.42 24.05
N PHE A 190 -5.30 13.06 23.07
CA PHE A 190 -4.09 13.86 23.32
C PHE A 190 -4.37 15.13 24.13
N ALA A 191 -5.49 15.82 23.87
CA ALA A 191 -5.88 17.02 24.61
C ALA A 191 -6.25 16.70 26.07
N ASP A 192 -6.94 15.59 26.30
CA ASP A 192 -7.35 15.17 27.64
C ASP A 192 -6.17 14.58 28.43
N TYR A 193 -5.23 13.86 27.76
CA TYR A 193 -3.94 13.50 28.34
C TYR A 193 -3.11 14.73 28.74
N LEU A 194 -3.04 15.75 27.89
CA LEU A 194 -2.32 16.99 28.22
C LEU A 194 -2.91 17.66 29.47
N LYS A 195 -4.23 17.86 29.52
CA LYS A 195 -4.93 18.37 30.72
C LYS A 195 -4.63 17.54 31.97
N GLU A 196 -4.64 16.21 31.85
CA GLU A 196 -4.38 15.33 33.00
C GLU A 196 -2.92 15.46 33.49
N THR A 197 -1.94 15.56 32.58
CA THR A 197 -0.53 15.78 32.97
C THR A 197 -0.28 17.19 33.53
N GLU A 198 -1.01 18.21 33.06
CA GLU A 198 -0.94 19.56 33.61
C GLU A 198 -1.58 19.64 35.00
N TRP A 199 -2.73 19.01 35.19
CA TRP A 199 -3.40 18.90 36.49
C TRP A 199 -2.54 18.13 37.50
N LYS A 200 -1.99 16.97 37.14
CA LYS A 200 -1.04 16.22 37.98
C LYS A 200 0.15 17.08 38.38
N ARG A 201 0.76 17.80 37.43
CA ARG A 201 1.90 18.69 37.69
C ARG A 201 1.56 19.86 38.62
N GLU A 202 0.37 20.44 38.53
CA GLU A 202 -0.03 21.52 39.46
C GLU A 202 -0.43 20.97 40.85
N MET A 203 -1.01 19.77 40.93
CA MET A 203 -1.23 19.07 42.20
C MET A 203 0.11 18.72 42.89
N GLU A 204 1.10 18.24 42.13
CA GLU A 204 2.47 18.01 42.63
C GLU A 204 3.12 19.31 43.12
N ARG A 205 2.97 20.42 42.38
CA ARG A 205 3.44 21.75 42.80
C ARG A 205 2.72 22.25 44.06
N ALA A 206 1.41 22.04 44.17
CA ALA A 206 0.62 22.42 45.34
C ALA A 206 1.09 21.66 46.58
N ARG A 207 1.20 20.33 46.47
CA ARG A 207 1.74 19.46 47.52
C ARG A 207 3.19 19.83 47.90
N LEU A 208 4.05 20.13 46.93
CA LEU A 208 5.44 20.53 47.22
C LEU A 208 5.48 21.86 47.99
N LYS A 209 4.63 22.84 47.66
CA LYS A 209 4.48 24.10 48.42
C LYS A 209 4.01 23.81 49.85
N GLU A 210 3.03 22.93 50.02
CA GLU A 210 2.48 22.50 51.32
C GLU A 210 3.53 21.82 52.19
N GLU A 211 4.21 20.77 51.70
CA GLU A 211 5.28 20.08 52.43
C GLU A 211 6.44 21.03 52.80
N MET A 212 6.74 22.04 51.96
CA MET A 212 7.74 23.06 52.26
C MET A 212 7.27 24.02 53.36
N MET A 213 5.99 24.40 53.38
CA MET A 213 5.41 25.22 54.45
C MET A 213 5.36 24.45 55.78
N GLU A 214 4.98 23.17 55.77
CA GLU A 214 5.04 22.31 56.96
C GLU A 214 6.46 22.21 57.53
N ARG A 215 7.46 22.00 56.68
CA ARG A 215 8.88 22.00 57.08
C ARG A 215 9.28 23.31 57.74
N ARG A 216 8.92 24.47 57.15
CA ARG A 216 9.19 25.79 57.74
C ARG A 216 8.46 26.02 59.07
N LEU A 217 7.20 25.62 59.19
CA LEU A 217 6.46 25.72 60.46
C LEU A 217 7.08 24.84 61.55
N LYS A 218 7.56 23.65 61.19
CA LYS A 218 8.28 22.75 62.10
C LYS A 218 9.66 23.29 62.49
N GLU A 219 10.40 23.89 61.57
CA GLU A 219 11.65 24.60 61.87
C GLU A 219 11.44 25.76 62.85
N ILE A 220 10.39 26.58 62.65
CA ILE A 220 10.04 27.68 63.55
C ILE A 220 9.61 27.17 64.93
N SER A 221 8.83 26.08 64.98
CA SER A 221 8.41 25.44 66.23
C SER A 221 9.60 24.86 67.01
N ASN A 222 10.49 24.12 66.35
CA ASN A 222 11.72 23.60 66.94
C ASN A 222 12.62 24.75 67.43
N ALA A 223 12.86 25.76 66.61
CA ALA A 223 13.68 26.91 66.99
C ALA A 223 13.10 27.70 68.18
N ARG A 224 11.76 27.72 68.35
CA ARG A 224 11.14 28.24 69.57
C ARG A 224 11.51 27.36 70.77
N ILE A 225 11.30 26.04 70.69
CA ILE A 225 11.59 25.08 71.77
C ILE A 225 13.07 25.12 72.16
N ASP A 226 13.99 25.22 71.21
CA ASP A 226 15.43 25.35 71.44
C ASP A 226 15.78 26.65 72.19
N ASN A 227 15.08 27.76 71.89
CA ASN A 227 15.27 29.02 72.60
C ASN A 227 14.61 29.04 73.99
N GLU A 228 13.48 28.36 74.15
CA GLU A 228 12.74 28.20 75.42
C GLU A 228 13.56 27.33 76.39
N THR A 229 14.04 26.16 75.94
CA THR A 229 14.96 25.29 76.70
C THR A 229 16.31 25.95 77.03
N ARG A 230 16.88 26.76 76.13
CA ARG A 230 18.09 27.55 76.43
C ARG A 230 17.85 28.55 77.56
N LYS A 231 16.73 29.29 77.56
CA LYS A 231 16.35 30.19 78.66
C LYS A 231 16.22 29.44 79.97
N ASP A 232 15.47 28.33 79.98
CA ASP A 232 15.35 27.40 81.11
C ASP A 232 16.72 27.01 81.70
N THR A 233 17.69 26.62 80.86
CA THR A 233 19.03 26.25 81.36
C THR A 233 19.81 27.45 81.90
N PHE A 234 19.66 28.63 81.31
CA PHE A 234 20.31 29.86 81.77
C PHE A 234 19.73 30.35 83.10
N GLU A 235 18.40 30.33 83.25
CA GLU A 235 17.69 30.71 84.48
C GLU A 235 18.00 29.74 85.62
N LYS A 236 18.05 28.42 85.35
CA LYS A 236 18.51 27.41 86.33
C LYS A 236 19.96 27.65 86.74
N ALA A 237 20.87 27.91 85.80
CA ALA A 237 22.27 28.22 86.10
C ALA A 237 22.43 29.53 86.91
N LYS A 238 21.62 30.55 86.62
CA LYS A 238 21.56 31.81 87.38
C LYS A 238 21.09 31.55 88.82
N LEU A 239 19.98 30.84 89.00
CA LEU A 239 19.43 30.51 90.33
C LEU A 239 20.40 29.66 91.17
N CYS A 240 21.07 28.67 90.56
CA CYS A 240 22.10 27.88 91.23
C CYS A 240 23.28 28.74 91.71
N ARG A 241 23.66 29.78 90.95
CA ARG A 241 24.70 30.72 91.36
C ARG A 241 24.24 31.65 92.49
N GLU A 242 23.03 32.21 92.40
CA GLU A 242 22.47 33.09 93.42
C GLU A 242 22.38 32.37 94.78
N ASN A 243 21.87 31.13 94.79
CA ASN A 243 21.84 30.25 95.96
C ASN A 243 23.25 29.92 96.50
N TRP A 244 24.25 29.71 95.62
CA TRP A 244 25.64 29.49 96.06
C TRP A 244 26.27 30.74 96.70
N ASP A 245 26.03 31.91 96.13
CA ASP A 245 26.52 33.19 96.66
C ASP A 245 25.85 33.50 98.01
N GLU A 246 24.55 33.19 98.17
CA GLU A 246 23.82 33.23 99.46
C GLU A 246 24.44 32.28 100.50
N GLN A 247 24.63 31.00 100.16
CA GLN A 247 25.27 30.01 101.05
C GLN A 247 26.69 30.43 101.47
N CYS A 248 27.44 31.11 100.60
CA CYS A 248 28.76 31.64 100.95
C CYS A 248 28.67 32.76 102.01
N VAL A 249 27.67 33.66 101.89
CA VAL A 249 27.39 34.71 102.88
C VAL A 249 26.91 34.12 104.21
N GLU A 250 26.01 33.12 104.19
CA GLU A 250 25.55 32.42 105.39
C GLU A 250 26.71 31.72 106.12
N ASN A 251 27.55 30.97 105.41
CA ASN A 251 28.72 30.31 105.99
C ASN A 251 29.72 31.31 106.59
N MET A 252 29.91 32.47 105.96
CA MET A 252 30.74 33.54 106.53
C MET A 252 30.11 34.12 107.81
N ASN A 253 28.80 34.34 107.81
CA ASN A 253 28.06 34.85 108.98
C ASN A 253 28.10 33.87 110.16
N LEU A 254 27.91 32.57 109.91
CA LEU A 254 28.03 31.52 110.94
C LEU A 254 29.43 31.52 111.58
N ARG A 255 30.50 31.48 110.79
CA ARG A 255 31.89 31.57 111.27
C ARG A 255 32.19 32.89 112.02
N MET A 256 31.53 33.98 111.66
CA MET A 256 31.64 35.26 112.36
C MET A 256 30.81 35.32 113.64
N MET A 257 29.80 34.46 113.81
CA MET A 257 29.04 34.30 115.06
C MET A 257 29.73 33.33 116.02
N GLU A 258 30.28 32.23 115.52
CA GLU A 258 31.17 31.30 116.23
C GLU A 258 32.31 32.04 116.93
N LYS A 259 33.12 32.80 116.17
CA LYS A 259 34.20 33.65 116.72
C LYS A 259 33.74 34.65 117.79
N LYS A 260 32.49 35.14 117.73
CA LYS A 260 31.93 36.01 118.78
C LYS A 260 31.56 35.23 120.03
N LEU A 261 31.09 33.99 119.90
CA LEU A 261 30.81 33.09 121.02
C LEU A 261 32.11 32.63 121.70
N ASP A 262 33.13 32.26 120.93
CA ASP A 262 34.47 31.92 121.42
C ASP A 262 35.08 33.08 122.19
N LYS A 263 35.09 34.28 121.60
CA LYS A 263 35.57 35.48 122.30
C LYS A 263 34.81 35.68 123.62
N ARG A 264 33.47 35.59 123.62
CA ARG A 264 32.67 35.69 124.85
C ARG A 264 33.00 34.59 125.87
N ALA A 265 33.40 33.39 125.43
CA ALA A 265 33.81 32.30 126.32
C ALA A 265 35.20 32.55 126.95
N VAL A 266 36.15 33.06 126.17
CA VAL A 266 37.44 33.54 126.66
C VAL A 266 37.26 34.72 127.63
N ASP A 267 36.48 35.73 127.25
CA ASP A 267 36.18 36.90 128.09
C ASP A 267 35.55 36.48 129.45
N ARG A 268 34.61 35.52 129.45
CA ARG A 268 34.06 34.93 130.69
C ARG A 268 35.12 34.20 131.50
N SER A 269 35.98 33.40 130.87
CA SER A 269 37.03 32.63 131.55
C SER A 269 38.05 33.56 132.22
N VAL A 270 38.47 34.61 131.52
CA VAL A 270 39.35 35.67 132.05
C VAL A 270 38.69 36.43 133.21
N HIS A 271 37.37 36.67 133.16
CA HIS A 271 36.66 37.27 134.29
C HIS A 271 36.62 36.34 135.51
N MET A 272 36.31 35.05 135.34
CA MET A 272 36.30 34.07 136.44
C MET A 272 37.69 33.92 137.09
N TRP A 273 38.77 33.92 136.30
CA TRP A 273 40.14 33.90 136.84
C TRP A 273 40.46 35.16 137.65
N LYS A 274 40.07 36.35 137.19
CA LYS A 274 40.22 37.60 137.95
C LYS A 274 39.45 37.58 139.27
N MET A 275 38.21 37.08 139.28
CA MET A 275 37.44 36.92 140.52
C MET A 275 38.17 36.00 141.51
N SER A 276 38.72 34.88 141.05
CA SER A 276 39.48 33.95 141.89
C SER A 276 40.81 34.55 142.41
N ASP A 277 41.50 35.37 141.60
CA ASP A 277 42.67 36.14 142.05
C ASP A 277 42.29 37.19 143.11
N GLU A 278 41.18 37.90 142.91
CA GLU A 278 40.67 38.92 143.84
C GLU A 278 40.24 38.30 145.18
N GLU A 279 39.59 37.13 145.16
CA GLU A 279 39.27 36.33 146.34
C GLU A 279 40.53 35.87 147.08
N TYR A 280 41.53 35.33 146.36
CA TYR A 280 42.82 34.97 146.94
C TYR A 280 43.52 36.17 147.59
N PHE A 281 43.58 37.33 146.91
CA PHE A 281 44.17 38.54 147.48
C PHE A 281 43.32 39.19 148.58
N LYS A 282 42.02 38.91 148.67
CA LYS A 282 41.17 39.30 149.81
C LYS A 282 41.50 38.46 151.03
N TYR A 283 41.41 37.13 150.91
CA TYR A 283 41.75 36.20 151.99
C TYR A 283 43.19 36.38 152.48
N ALA A 284 44.14 36.56 151.56
CA ALA A 284 45.53 36.79 151.93
C ALA A 284 45.77 38.13 152.66
N ARG A 285 44.91 39.15 152.48
CA ARG A 285 44.93 40.37 153.30
C ARG A 285 44.34 40.12 154.69
N GLU A 286 43.17 39.50 154.76
CA GLU A 286 42.50 39.13 156.02
C GLU A 286 43.46 38.31 156.93
N VAL A 287 44.16 37.32 156.37
CA VAL A 287 45.16 36.51 157.09
C VAL A 287 46.40 37.29 157.51
N VAL A 288 46.84 38.30 156.75
CA VAL A 288 47.95 39.21 157.15
C VAL A 288 47.50 40.12 158.30
N GLU A 289 46.32 40.71 158.21
CA GLU A 289 45.77 41.58 159.26
C GLU A 289 45.54 40.83 160.58
N ASP A 290 44.99 39.62 160.54
CA ASP A 290 44.87 38.79 161.73
C ASP A 290 46.23 38.35 162.26
N SER A 291 47.18 37.99 161.39
CA SER A 291 48.54 37.68 161.83
C SER A 291 49.23 38.88 162.49
N GLN A 292 48.93 40.12 162.07
CA GLN A 292 49.36 41.34 162.77
C GLN A 292 48.71 41.47 164.15
N LYS A 293 47.37 41.37 164.24
CA LYS A 293 46.62 41.45 165.52
C LYS A 293 47.14 40.44 166.55
N TRP A 294 47.48 39.23 166.12
CA TRP A 294 47.98 38.14 166.97
C TRP A 294 49.51 38.04 167.06
N ASN A 295 50.26 39.05 166.62
CA ASN A 295 51.75 39.10 166.64
C ASN A 295 52.45 37.86 166.04
N ARG A 296 51.90 37.29 164.97
CA ARG A 296 52.45 36.14 164.25
C ARG A 296 53.43 36.58 163.16
N PRO A 297 54.45 35.77 162.81
CA PRO A 297 55.43 36.13 161.79
C PRO A 297 54.78 36.24 160.40
N LEU A 298 54.81 37.45 159.82
CA LEU A 298 54.16 37.75 158.52
C LEU A 298 54.94 37.25 157.30
N LEU A 299 56.25 37.06 157.44
CA LEU A 299 57.17 36.77 156.33
C LEU A 299 56.76 35.55 155.46
N PRO A 300 56.26 34.43 156.01
CA PRO A 300 55.80 33.30 155.19
C PRO A 300 54.61 33.65 154.29
N ILE A 301 53.68 34.46 154.80
CA ILE A 301 52.45 34.85 154.08
C ILE A 301 52.78 35.90 153.01
N LEU A 302 53.62 36.89 153.34
CA LEU A 302 54.12 37.86 152.36
C LEU A 302 54.88 37.15 151.23
N LYS A 303 55.72 36.16 151.56
CA LYS A 303 56.43 35.36 150.56
C LYS A 303 55.49 34.52 149.69
N SER A 304 54.44 33.90 150.24
CA SER A 304 53.48 33.14 149.41
C SER A 304 52.68 34.05 148.47
N ILE A 305 52.38 35.29 148.87
CA ILE A 305 51.79 36.31 147.99
C ILE A 305 52.77 36.72 146.87
N GLU A 306 54.06 36.91 147.17
CA GLU A 306 55.09 37.20 146.15
C GLU A 306 55.33 36.02 145.20
N ASP A 307 55.35 34.78 145.71
CA ASP A 307 55.53 33.57 144.90
C ASP A 307 54.31 33.35 143.99
N TYR A 308 53.09 33.59 144.47
CA TYR A 308 51.87 33.55 143.66
C TYR A 308 51.91 34.59 142.52
N LYS A 309 52.19 35.86 142.84
CA LYS A 309 52.29 36.94 141.84
C LYS A 309 53.40 36.71 140.82
N ARG A 310 54.52 36.07 141.22
CA ARG A 310 55.58 35.68 140.27
C ARG A 310 55.17 34.54 139.35
N ARG A 311 54.51 33.49 139.86
CA ARG A 311 54.01 32.36 139.06
C ARG A 311 53.03 32.80 137.98
N LEU A 312 52.11 33.71 138.32
CA LEU A 312 51.11 34.26 137.39
C LEU A 312 51.57 35.54 136.65
N GLN A 313 52.83 35.94 136.79
CA GLN A 313 53.41 37.15 136.15
C GLN A 313 52.68 38.47 136.49
N LEU A 314 51.94 38.50 137.60
CA LEU A 314 51.19 39.66 138.11
C LEU A 314 52.08 40.72 138.78
N THR A 315 53.33 40.39 139.12
CA THR A 315 54.33 41.42 139.44
C THR A 315 54.81 42.11 138.16
N PRO A 316 54.72 43.45 138.03
CA PRO A 316 55.46 44.14 136.98
C PRO A 316 56.96 43.85 137.15
N LEU A 317 57.67 43.69 136.04
CA LEU A 317 59.13 43.54 136.08
C LEU A 317 59.74 44.69 136.87
N LYS A 318 60.49 44.39 137.94
CA LYS A 318 61.26 45.41 138.65
C LYS A 318 62.17 46.09 137.62
N PRO A 319 62.17 47.43 137.51
CA PRO A 319 63.12 48.10 136.64
C PRO A 319 64.52 47.71 137.10
N GLN A 320 65.34 47.20 136.18
CA GLN A 320 66.75 46.95 136.49
C GLN A 320 67.35 48.27 137.00
N HIS A 321 68.02 48.22 138.15
CA HIS A 321 68.69 49.40 138.69
C HIS A 321 69.60 49.98 137.60
N ARG A 322 69.59 51.31 137.45
CA ARG A 322 70.35 52.03 136.41
C ARG A 322 71.75 51.41 136.29
N LEU A 323 72.07 50.90 135.10
CA LEU A 323 73.42 50.42 134.78
C LEU A 323 74.43 51.44 135.31
N TRP A 324 75.29 50.99 136.23
CA TRP A 324 76.38 51.82 136.72
C TRP A 324 77.24 52.16 135.51
N LYS A 325 77.29 53.45 135.13
CA LYS A 325 78.10 53.90 134.00
C LYS A 325 79.58 53.83 134.38
N SER A 326 80.15 52.62 134.33
CA SER A 326 81.58 52.42 134.22
C SER A 326 82.05 53.06 132.92
N ASN A 327 83.07 53.93 132.97
CA ASN A 327 83.72 54.48 131.77
C ASN A 327 84.64 53.45 131.08
N VAL A 328 84.28 52.17 131.16
CA VAL A 328 84.94 51.04 130.51
C VAL A 328 84.00 50.59 129.38
N PRO A 329 84.44 50.60 128.11
CA PRO A 329 83.65 50.06 127.02
C PRO A 329 83.38 48.56 127.25
N ILE A 330 82.11 48.17 127.27
CA ILE A 330 81.70 46.76 127.24
C ILE A 330 81.16 46.50 125.84
N GLU A 331 81.82 45.60 125.10
CA GLU A 331 81.42 45.22 123.76
C GLU A 331 80.05 44.51 123.81
N SER A 332 79.04 45.14 123.20
CA SER A 332 77.68 44.62 123.24
C SER A 332 77.47 43.53 122.19
N VAL A 333 77.51 42.27 122.64
CA VAL A 333 77.19 41.09 121.81
C VAL A 333 75.82 41.25 121.16
N THR A 334 75.75 41.00 119.85
CA THR A 334 74.57 41.23 119.02
C THR A 334 73.44 40.23 119.30
N LEU A 335 72.37 40.68 119.95
CA LEU A 335 71.10 39.96 120.03
C LEU A 335 70.18 40.35 118.87
N HIS A 336 69.70 39.35 118.13
CA HIS A 336 68.83 39.56 116.96
C HIS A 336 67.50 40.20 117.33
N LYS A 337 67.17 41.30 116.64
CA LYS A 337 65.94 42.07 116.81
C LYS A 337 64.88 41.59 115.82
N VAL A 338 64.09 40.60 116.21
CA VAL A 338 62.95 40.12 115.39
C VAL A 338 61.91 41.23 115.28
N GLY A 339 61.59 41.63 114.05
CA GLY A 339 60.66 42.73 113.77
C GLY A 339 59.20 42.31 113.81
N ALA A 340 58.31 43.26 114.12
CA ALA A 340 56.87 43.09 113.95
C ALA A 340 56.47 43.33 112.48
N PRO A 341 55.55 42.53 111.90
CA PRO A 341 55.05 42.74 110.55
C PRO A 341 53.91 43.76 110.54
N THR A 342 54.06 44.85 109.77
CA THR A 342 52.95 45.71 109.36
C THR A 342 52.43 45.32 107.98
N SER A 343 51.12 45.46 107.77
CA SER A 343 50.51 45.40 106.44
C SER A 343 51.03 46.53 105.54
N ASP A 344 51.32 46.26 104.26
CA ASP A 344 50.42 46.75 103.19
C ASP A 344 50.70 46.20 101.78
N ARG A 345 49.70 45.46 101.28
CA ARG A 345 49.03 45.56 99.97
C ARG A 345 49.76 46.33 98.82
N ILE A 346 50.08 45.64 97.72
CA ILE A 346 49.50 45.83 96.34
C ILE A 346 50.28 44.99 95.28
N GLN A 347 49.51 44.58 94.26
CA GLN A 347 49.80 43.96 92.95
C GLN A 347 51.17 44.33 92.29
N SER A 348 51.76 43.54 91.37
CA SER A 348 51.13 43.07 90.12
C SER A 348 51.87 41.94 89.37
N THR A 349 51.10 41.17 88.60
CA THR A 349 51.39 40.46 87.33
C THR A 349 52.84 40.24 86.86
N SER A 350 53.18 38.98 86.49
CA SER A 350 53.56 38.64 85.11
C SER A 350 53.58 37.12 84.83
N SER A 351 53.66 36.78 83.55
CA SER A 351 53.58 35.45 82.93
C SER A 351 54.63 34.42 83.38
N GLY A 352 54.26 33.13 83.40
CA GLY A 352 55.21 32.01 83.58
C GLY A 352 54.67 30.66 83.12
N THR A 353 54.49 30.47 81.81
CA THR A 353 54.08 29.17 81.24
C THR A 353 55.23 28.16 81.30
N GLN A 354 55.04 27.01 81.95
CA GLN A 354 55.80 25.80 81.61
C GLN A 354 55.05 24.51 81.95
N VAL A 355 55.42 23.44 81.24
CA VAL A 355 54.72 22.14 81.21
C VAL A 355 55.56 21.10 81.94
N PHE A 356 54.94 20.35 82.84
CA PHE A 356 55.35 18.99 83.23
C PHE A 356 54.07 18.13 83.22
N SER A 357 53.87 17.20 82.28
CA SER A 357 54.61 15.93 82.09
C SER A 357 54.26 14.92 83.18
N ALA A 358 53.35 14.00 82.86
CA ALA A 358 53.00 12.86 83.69
C ALA A 358 53.88 11.64 83.35
N SER A 359 54.09 10.76 84.33
CA SER A 359 54.78 9.48 84.14
C SER A 359 54.23 8.40 85.07
N GLU A 360 53.91 7.26 84.46
CA GLU A 360 53.61 5.93 85.02
C GLU A 360 54.79 5.32 85.82
N GLN A 361 54.77 4.10 86.39
CA GLN A 361 53.69 3.13 86.74
C GLN A 361 53.58 3.06 88.30
N ASP A 362 52.99 2.11 89.06
CA ASP A 362 52.16 0.88 88.88
C ASP A 362 51.31 0.71 90.18
N GLY A 363 50.54 -0.35 90.51
CA GLY A 363 50.30 -1.62 89.83
C GLY A 363 49.35 -2.59 90.56
N THR A 364 48.58 -3.36 89.78
CA THR A 364 48.03 -4.72 90.04
C THR A 364 47.41 -5.08 91.42
N ALA A 365 46.08 -5.30 91.47
CA ALA A 365 45.45 -6.61 91.82
C ALA A 365 43.90 -6.58 91.95
N LEU A 366 43.23 -7.62 91.40
CA LEU A 366 42.12 -8.46 91.92
C LEU A 366 41.12 -7.90 92.99
N SER A 367 39.82 -8.24 93.03
CA SER A 367 39.03 -9.28 92.33
C SER A 367 37.50 -9.08 92.45
N ARG A 368 36.78 -9.30 91.34
CA ARG A 368 35.47 -10.00 91.20
C ARG A 368 34.56 -10.12 92.45
N PHE A 369 33.36 -9.52 92.37
CA PHE A 369 32.13 -10.15 92.90
C PHE A 369 30.90 -9.77 92.05
N GLN A 370 30.04 -10.75 91.75
CA GLN A 370 28.72 -10.54 91.15
C GLN A 370 27.67 -10.52 92.26
N VAL A 371 26.61 -9.72 92.12
CA VAL A 371 25.40 -9.84 92.95
C VAL A 371 24.21 -10.08 92.03
N SER A 372 23.59 -11.25 92.18
CA SER A 372 22.37 -11.63 91.46
C SER A 372 21.13 -11.19 92.23
N SER A 373 20.23 -10.47 91.57
CA SER A 373 18.84 -10.30 92.05
C SER A 373 17.97 -11.40 91.45
N CYS A 374 17.68 -12.44 92.23
CA CYS A 374 16.75 -13.49 91.82
C CYS A 374 15.29 -13.06 92.05
N GLU A 375 14.40 -13.51 91.17
CA GLU A 375 12.96 -13.31 91.25
C GLU A 375 12.37 -13.99 92.50
N LYS A 376 11.28 -13.42 93.07
CA LYS A 376 10.42 -14.18 93.98
C LYS A 376 8.97 -13.70 94.06
N ALA A 377 8.09 -14.52 93.50
CA ALA A 377 6.67 -14.66 93.79
C ALA A 377 6.33 -16.17 93.63
N PRO A 378 5.12 -16.69 93.94
CA PRO A 378 3.95 -16.07 94.57
C PRO A 378 3.38 -16.87 95.78
N SER A 379 2.40 -16.30 96.48
CA SER A 379 1.28 -17.00 97.17
C SER A 379 0.26 -15.94 97.62
N LYS A 380 -0.97 -15.84 97.12
CA LYS A 380 -2.14 -16.72 97.39
C LYS A 380 -2.35 -17.00 98.89
N VAL A 381 -3.30 -16.31 99.51
CA VAL A 381 -4.72 -16.77 99.56
C VAL A 381 -5.57 -15.69 98.88
#